data_AF-A0A9D6W8L0-F1
#
_entry.id   AF-A0A9D6W8L0-F1
#
_cell.length_a   1.000
_cell.length_b   1.000
_cell.length_c   1.000
_cell.angle_alpha   90.00
_cell.angle_beta   90.00
_cell.angle_gamma   90.00
#
_symmetry.space_group_name_H-M   'P 1'
#
loop_
_entity.id
_entity.type
_entity.pdbx_description
1 polymer ?
#
loop_
_entity_poly.entity_id
_entity_poly.type
_entity_poly.pdbx_seq_one_letter_code
_entity_poly.pdbx_strand_id
1 'polypeptide(L)'
;MDRKSSLRYSLRRLLAFPLLRADGKRESPSPSESELLFELSGENPGNLLFGRYDEDSLRNRLARAGILDGLGRRGYPDPLIVLECEESADQRMSIFAGEASRERLLLEARFELCRFRLRKAVGPFEEGATFRMMTIHWLSLSDPDRPFSPNRPRLPGQQRPGLGLMPQSLALLKVFARELSIDGVLDVPDHFHTALFYSRAFRFLEPEREGRFLAIARDLKGVPLALASEAIETGCMIDVHTGEPLPWEPAEQVMPVRGGLRRYLRSDDYRSLRDEAFSASRIAIDWDLYRSRIAERGASGNYP
;
A
#
# COMPACT_ATOMS: atom_id res chain seq x y z
N MET A 1 38.63 -6.76 57.26
CA MET A 1 38.98 -5.69 56.30
C MET A 1 38.51 -6.11 54.92
N ASP A 2 37.60 -5.30 54.39
CA ASP A 2 36.60 -5.63 53.39
C ASP A 2 37.11 -5.84 51.96
N ARG A 3 36.39 -6.71 51.25
CA ARG A 3 36.35 -6.85 49.79
C ARG A 3 35.73 -5.60 49.17
N LYS A 4 36.32 -5.09 48.08
CA LYS A 4 35.54 -4.45 47.00
C LYS A 4 36.07 -4.91 45.64
N SER A 5 35.32 -5.82 45.04
CA SER A 5 35.42 -6.23 43.63
C SER A 5 34.83 -5.13 42.76
N SER A 6 35.60 -4.54 41.85
CA SER A 6 35.05 -3.72 40.76
C SER A 6 34.76 -4.62 39.56
N LEU A 7 33.51 -5.01 39.39
CA LEU A 7 33.00 -5.61 38.15
C LEU A 7 33.00 -4.53 37.06
N ARG A 8 34.08 -4.45 36.27
CA ARG A 8 34.06 -3.74 34.99
C ARG A 8 33.23 -4.57 34.01
N TYR A 9 31.97 -4.20 33.84
CA TYR A 9 31.12 -4.72 32.78
C TYR A 9 31.76 -4.39 31.43
N SER A 10 32.31 -5.41 30.78
CA SER A 10 32.86 -5.31 29.42
C SER A 10 31.69 -5.26 28.43
N LEU A 11 31.44 -4.07 27.89
CA LEU A 11 30.46 -3.81 26.82
C LEU A 11 30.72 -4.62 25.54
N ARG A 12 31.85 -5.34 25.43
CA ARG A 12 32.14 -6.22 24.29
C ARG A 12 31.32 -7.52 24.26
N ARG A 13 30.58 -7.85 25.33
CA ARG A 13 29.67 -9.02 25.34
C ARG A 13 28.23 -8.71 24.90
N LEU A 14 27.84 -7.44 24.79
CA LEU A 14 26.53 -7.03 24.27
C LEU A 14 26.45 -6.98 22.74
N LEU A 15 27.60 -7.12 22.06
CA LEU A 15 27.69 -7.16 20.59
C LEU A 15 27.75 -8.59 20.04
N ALA A 16 27.61 -9.60 20.89
CA ALA A 16 27.52 -11.01 20.47
C ALA A 16 26.06 -11.42 20.22
N PHE A 17 25.31 -10.64 19.45
CA PHE A 17 24.05 -11.10 18.87
C PHE A 17 24.37 -11.92 17.61
N PRO A 18 23.83 -13.14 17.45
CA PRO A 18 24.07 -13.99 16.28
C PRO A 18 23.26 -13.54 15.04
N LEU A 19 23.25 -12.23 14.75
CA LEU A 19 22.61 -11.62 13.57
C LEU A 19 23.61 -11.31 12.44
N LEU A 20 24.82 -11.84 12.50
CA LEU A 20 25.86 -11.66 11.48
C LEU A 20 26.47 -13.01 11.06
N ARG A 21 25.65 -13.84 10.45
CA ARG A 21 26.11 -14.69 9.34
C ARG A 21 25.24 -14.37 8.13
N ALA A 22 25.59 -13.29 7.44
CA ALA A 22 25.09 -13.00 6.13
C ALA A 22 26.04 -13.63 5.10
N ASP A 23 25.58 -14.69 4.44
CA ASP A 23 26.12 -15.08 3.15
C ASP A 23 25.99 -13.88 2.19
N GLY A 24 27.08 -13.58 1.48
CA GLY A 24 27.30 -12.30 0.82
C GLY A 24 26.19 -11.84 -0.14
N LYS A 25 25.77 -10.57 0.00
CA LYS A 25 25.11 -9.75 -1.04
C LYS A 25 24.92 -8.30 -0.55
N ARG A 26 25.51 -7.34 -1.28
CA ARG A 26 25.38 -5.87 -1.20
C ARG A 26 25.08 -5.29 0.20
N GLU A 27 26.13 -4.81 0.85
CA GLU A 27 26.02 -4.02 2.08
C GLU A 27 25.11 -2.81 1.85
N SER A 28 24.01 -2.76 2.61
CA SER A 28 23.26 -1.52 2.79
C SER A 28 24.10 -0.62 3.70
N PRO A 29 24.18 0.69 3.43
CA PRO A 29 24.94 1.59 4.29
C PRO A 29 24.41 1.53 5.73
N SER A 30 25.31 1.70 6.70
CA SER A 30 24.94 1.77 8.12
C SER A 30 23.89 2.87 8.35
N PRO A 31 22.90 2.65 9.23
CA PRO A 31 21.86 3.65 9.51
C PRO A 31 22.48 4.93 10.08
N SER A 32 21.93 6.08 9.68
CA SER A 32 22.31 7.38 10.22
C SER A 32 21.80 7.57 11.66
N GLU A 33 22.31 8.58 12.37
CA GLU A 33 21.81 8.93 13.71
C GLU A 33 20.32 9.31 13.68
N SER A 34 19.89 10.05 12.65
CA SER A 34 18.47 10.40 12.45
C SER A 34 17.59 9.17 12.21
N GLU A 35 18.08 8.18 11.47
CA GLU A 35 17.37 6.91 11.28
C GLU A 35 17.23 6.14 12.60
N LEU A 36 18.28 6.13 13.43
CA LEU A 36 18.25 5.45 14.72
C LEU A 36 17.32 6.15 15.72
N LEU A 37 17.34 7.49 15.80
CA LEU A 37 16.41 8.27 16.62
C LEU A 37 14.97 8.00 16.18
N PHE A 38 14.71 8.06 14.87
CA PHE A 38 13.40 7.77 14.32
C PHE A 38 12.89 6.37 14.71
N GLU A 39 13.72 5.34 14.55
CA GLU A 39 13.28 3.97 14.84
C GLU A 39 13.17 3.64 16.33
N LEU A 40 13.96 4.27 17.19
CA LEU A 40 14.04 3.93 18.61
C LEU A 40 13.19 4.82 19.50
N SER A 41 13.16 6.13 19.25
CA SER A 41 12.40 7.11 20.04
C SER A 41 11.20 7.69 19.29
N GLY A 42 11.09 7.47 17.97
CA GLY A 42 10.06 8.09 17.14
C GLY A 42 10.29 9.57 16.89
N GLU A 43 11.45 10.10 17.29
CA GLU A 43 11.80 11.51 17.11
C GLU A 43 12.32 11.76 15.69
N ASN A 44 11.81 12.81 15.04
CA ASN A 44 12.24 13.20 13.71
C ASN A 44 12.45 14.72 13.60
N PRO A 45 13.42 15.29 14.34
CA PRO A 45 13.65 16.74 14.35
C PRO A 45 14.06 17.31 12.98
N GLY A 46 14.55 16.46 12.06
CA GLY A 46 14.93 16.86 10.71
C GLY A 46 13.77 16.86 9.71
N ASN A 47 12.55 16.49 10.12
CA ASN A 47 11.39 16.37 9.23
C ASN A 47 11.68 15.50 7.97
N LEU A 48 12.48 14.44 8.15
CA LEU A 48 12.92 13.56 7.07
C LEU A 48 11.92 12.42 6.88
N LEU A 49 11.54 12.09 5.65
CA LEU A 49 10.67 10.95 5.41
C LEU A 49 11.36 9.67 5.91
N PHE A 50 10.73 8.95 6.83
CA PHE A 50 11.27 7.77 7.55
C PHE A 50 12.57 8.04 8.31
N GLY A 51 12.79 9.27 8.77
CA GLY A 51 14.04 9.67 9.43
C GLY A 51 15.26 9.67 8.50
N ARG A 52 15.05 9.54 7.19
CA ARG A 52 16.13 9.24 6.22
C ARG A 52 16.18 10.15 5.00
N TYR A 53 15.03 10.45 4.40
CA TYR A 53 15.00 11.13 3.11
C TYR A 53 14.54 12.58 3.26
N ASP A 54 15.45 13.51 2.97
CA ASP A 54 15.13 14.92 2.77
C ASP A 54 14.46 15.17 1.40
N GLU A 55 14.10 16.42 1.12
CA GLU A 55 13.46 16.81 -0.13
C GLU A 55 14.33 16.49 -1.36
N ASP A 56 15.63 16.80 -1.32
CA ASP A 56 16.54 16.61 -2.46
C ASP A 56 16.72 15.13 -2.80
N SER A 57 16.97 14.29 -1.79
CA SER A 57 17.11 12.85 -1.96
C SER A 57 15.80 12.20 -2.41
N LEU A 58 14.65 12.75 -1.99
CA LEU A 58 13.33 12.33 -2.44
C LEU A 58 13.07 12.75 -3.89
N ARG A 59 13.36 14.00 -4.25
CA ARG A 59 13.22 14.52 -5.63
C ARG A 59 14.01 13.64 -6.62
N ASN A 60 15.21 13.24 -6.25
CA ASN A 60 16.02 12.29 -7.03
C ASN A 60 15.34 10.91 -7.21
N ARG A 61 14.71 10.37 -6.15
CA ARG A 61 13.99 9.08 -6.22
C ARG A 61 12.71 9.19 -7.05
N LEU A 62 11.95 10.27 -6.89
CA LEU A 62 10.77 10.58 -7.69
C LEU A 62 11.12 10.69 -9.18
N ALA A 63 12.23 11.35 -9.51
CA ALA A 63 12.75 11.43 -10.88
C ALA A 63 13.08 10.05 -11.44
N ARG A 64 13.85 9.24 -10.70
CA ARG A 64 14.24 7.87 -11.10
C ARG A 64 13.05 6.92 -11.23
N ALA A 65 12.01 7.10 -10.44
CA ALA A 65 10.77 6.34 -10.54
C ALA A 65 9.91 6.78 -11.74
N GLY A 66 10.22 7.92 -12.37
CA GLY A 66 9.50 8.49 -13.51
C GLY A 66 8.27 9.32 -13.10
N ILE A 67 8.11 9.65 -11.82
CA ILE A 67 6.99 10.47 -11.34
C ILE A 67 7.12 11.89 -11.86
N LEU A 68 8.29 12.53 -11.71
CA LEU A 68 8.50 13.92 -12.15
C LEU A 68 8.36 14.06 -13.67
N ASP A 69 8.93 13.14 -14.45
CA ASP A 69 8.73 13.11 -15.91
C ASP A 69 7.25 12.89 -16.29
N GLY A 70 6.57 12.00 -15.57
CA GLY A 70 5.14 11.76 -15.76
C GLY A 70 4.28 13.01 -15.47
N LEU A 71 4.63 13.76 -14.43
CA LEU A 71 4.01 15.04 -14.09
C LEU A 71 4.31 16.13 -15.13
N GLY A 72 5.56 16.26 -15.57
CA GLY A 72 5.96 17.19 -16.61
C GLY A 72 5.20 16.99 -17.93
N ARG A 73 5.04 15.73 -18.36
CA ARG A 73 4.22 15.38 -19.55
C ARG A 73 2.74 15.72 -19.42
N ARG A 74 2.26 16.04 -18.22
CA ARG A 74 0.87 16.44 -17.92
C ARG A 74 0.72 17.93 -17.64
N GLY A 75 1.78 18.72 -17.82
CA GLY A 75 1.77 20.16 -17.60
C GLY A 75 2.26 20.60 -16.22
N TYR A 76 2.90 19.71 -15.45
CA TYR A 76 3.44 19.98 -14.12
C TYR A 76 4.96 19.77 -14.07
N PRO A 77 5.77 20.60 -14.75
CA PRO A 77 7.21 20.34 -14.95
C PRO A 77 8.06 20.56 -13.70
N ASP A 78 7.64 21.43 -12.78
CA ASP A 78 8.36 21.70 -11.53
C ASP A 78 7.38 21.72 -10.35
N PRO A 79 6.97 20.54 -9.86
CA PRO A 79 6.05 20.46 -8.74
C PRO A 79 6.77 20.78 -7.42
N LEU A 80 6.04 21.37 -6.50
CA LEU A 80 6.48 21.62 -5.13
C LEU A 80 6.33 20.33 -4.31
N ILE A 81 7.38 19.92 -3.61
CA ILE A 81 7.37 18.74 -2.73
C ILE A 81 7.38 19.26 -1.28
N VAL A 82 6.47 18.75 -0.45
CA VAL A 82 6.37 19.12 0.96
C VAL A 82 6.38 17.85 1.80
N LEU A 83 7.15 17.87 2.88
CA LEU A 83 7.25 16.81 3.87
C LEU A 83 6.66 17.27 5.19
N GLU A 84 5.83 16.42 5.80
CA GLU A 84 5.29 16.58 7.14
C GLU A 84 5.48 15.22 7.83
N CYS A 85 6.59 15.06 8.54
CA CYS A 85 7.11 13.78 9.04
C CYS A 85 7.53 13.85 10.51
N GLU A 86 7.18 14.92 11.24
CA GLU A 86 7.51 15.09 12.65
C GLU A 86 6.99 13.93 13.52
N GLU A 87 5.79 13.42 13.22
CA GLU A 87 5.19 12.26 13.89
C GLU A 87 5.60 10.95 13.21
N SER A 88 6.34 10.08 13.90
CA SER A 88 6.79 8.80 13.33
C SER A 88 5.66 7.87 12.87
N ALA A 89 4.47 7.99 13.49
CA ALA A 89 3.27 7.26 13.12
C ALA A 89 2.59 7.77 11.83
N ASP A 90 2.90 8.99 11.39
CA ASP A 90 2.32 9.60 10.19
C ASP A 90 3.39 10.34 9.38
N GLN A 91 3.91 9.64 8.37
CA GLN A 91 4.95 10.12 7.48
C GLN A 91 4.32 10.60 6.18
N ARG A 92 4.11 11.90 6.04
CA ARG A 92 3.40 12.50 4.91
C ARG A 92 4.34 13.15 3.90
N MET A 93 4.13 12.78 2.65
CA MET A 93 4.74 13.39 1.46
C MET A 93 3.62 13.92 0.55
N SER A 94 3.66 15.21 0.27
CA SER A 94 2.72 15.89 -0.62
C SER A 94 3.46 16.50 -1.82
N ILE A 95 2.86 16.41 -3.00
CA ILE A 95 3.37 17.00 -4.24
C ILE A 95 2.28 17.89 -4.82
N PHE A 96 2.62 19.15 -5.10
CA PHE A 96 1.68 20.16 -5.56
C PHE A 96 2.08 20.78 -6.90
N ALA A 97 1.09 21.26 -7.63
CA ALA A 97 1.26 22.02 -8.85
C ALA A 97 1.47 23.51 -8.55
N GLY A 98 2.72 23.89 -8.26
CA GLY A 98 3.16 25.28 -8.06
C GLY A 98 3.03 25.78 -6.62
N GLU A 99 1.84 25.68 -6.02
CA GLU A 99 1.56 26.16 -4.66
C GLU A 99 1.05 25.05 -3.73
N ALA A 100 1.38 25.14 -2.43
CA ALA A 100 0.94 24.17 -1.42
C ALA A 100 -0.52 24.41 -0.99
N SER A 101 -1.46 24.11 -1.89
CA SER A 101 -2.90 24.21 -1.64
C SER A 101 -3.63 22.92 -1.99
N ARG A 102 -4.78 22.67 -1.35
CA ARG A 102 -5.57 21.45 -1.59
C ARG A 102 -6.03 21.36 -3.05
N GLU A 103 -6.26 22.51 -3.67
CA GLU A 103 -6.71 22.67 -5.05
C GLU A 103 -5.65 22.29 -6.07
N ARG A 104 -4.37 22.39 -5.68
CA ARG A 104 -3.20 22.12 -6.51
C ARG A 104 -2.50 20.80 -6.14
N LEU A 105 -3.05 20.01 -5.23
CA LEU A 105 -2.46 18.74 -4.81
C LEU A 105 -2.49 17.72 -5.94
N LEU A 106 -1.30 17.25 -6.34
CA LEU A 106 -1.09 16.24 -7.38
C LEU A 106 -0.98 14.85 -6.77
N LEU A 107 -0.22 14.72 -5.69
CA LEU A 107 0.01 13.46 -5.01
C LEU A 107 0.07 13.69 -3.51
N GLU A 108 -0.55 12.79 -2.76
CA GLU A 108 -0.39 12.72 -1.32
C GLU A 108 -0.17 11.27 -0.93
N ALA A 109 0.87 11.04 -0.15
CA ALA A 109 1.18 9.73 0.39
C ALA A 109 1.41 9.85 1.89
N ARG A 110 0.70 9.05 2.67
CA ARG A 110 0.86 8.92 4.12
C ARG A 110 1.27 7.51 4.45
N PHE A 111 2.39 7.39 5.14
CA PHE A 111 2.99 6.12 5.48
C PHE A 111 3.24 6.00 6.98
N GLU A 112 3.41 4.76 7.42
CA GLU A 112 3.94 4.45 8.74
C GLU A 112 4.96 3.33 8.60
N LEU A 113 6.13 3.47 9.23
CA LEU A 113 7.12 2.40 9.31
C LEU A 113 6.95 1.69 10.66
N CYS A 114 6.33 0.52 10.67
CA CYS A 114 5.93 -0.16 11.91
C CYS A 114 6.29 -1.66 11.95
N ARG A 115 6.10 -2.25 13.13
CA ARG A 115 6.08 -3.72 13.32
C ARG A 115 4.64 -4.20 13.23
N PHE A 116 4.23 -4.58 12.03
CA PHE A 116 2.91 -5.17 11.82
C PHE A 116 2.82 -6.53 12.52
N ARG A 117 1.83 -6.69 13.41
CA ARG A 117 1.59 -7.91 14.19
C ARG A 117 0.38 -8.64 13.63
N LEU A 118 0.56 -9.93 13.30
CA LEU A 118 -0.55 -10.78 12.89
C LEU A 118 -1.59 -10.92 14.00
N ARG A 119 -2.86 -10.70 13.66
CA ARG A 119 -4.01 -10.89 14.56
C ARG A 119 -4.53 -12.33 14.59
N LYS A 120 -4.09 -13.17 13.66
CA LYS A 120 -4.40 -14.59 13.57
C LYS A 120 -3.29 -15.31 12.83
N ALA A 121 -3.21 -16.64 12.96
CA ALA A 121 -2.27 -17.44 12.20
C ALA A 121 -2.56 -17.34 10.69
N VAL A 122 -1.52 -17.20 9.88
CA VAL A 122 -1.60 -17.15 8.41
C VAL A 122 -0.48 -18.00 7.83
N GLY A 123 -0.85 -19.09 7.17
CA GLY A 123 0.11 -20.04 6.60
C GLY A 123 1.11 -20.55 7.67
N PRO A 124 2.43 -20.38 7.48
CA PRO A 124 3.44 -20.84 8.43
C PRO A 124 3.66 -19.91 9.63
N PHE A 125 2.92 -18.80 9.72
CA PHE A 125 3.11 -17.80 10.75
C PHE A 125 2.03 -17.93 11.82
N GLU A 126 2.45 -18.07 13.07
CA GLU A 126 1.54 -18.09 14.22
C GLU A 126 0.93 -16.71 14.48
N GLU A 127 -0.18 -16.70 15.23
CA GLU A 127 -0.74 -15.46 15.75
C GLU A 127 0.30 -14.68 16.56
N GLY A 128 0.37 -13.37 16.34
CA GLY A 128 1.37 -12.52 16.99
C GLY A 128 2.74 -12.49 16.31
N ALA A 129 2.97 -13.26 15.24
CA ALA A 129 4.17 -13.06 14.42
C ALA A 129 4.25 -11.59 13.92
N THR A 130 5.46 -11.05 13.86
CA THR A 130 5.68 -9.64 13.50
C THR A 130 6.51 -9.50 12.24
N PHE A 131 6.19 -8.49 11.44
CA PHE A 131 6.92 -8.11 10.24
C PHE A 131 7.20 -6.62 10.26
N ARG A 132 8.40 -6.22 9.82
CA ARG A 132 8.71 -4.80 9.65
C ARG A 132 8.10 -4.33 8.33
N MET A 133 7.14 -3.42 8.39
CA MET A 133 6.33 -3.00 7.25
C MET A 133 6.35 -1.50 7.07
N MET A 134 6.22 -1.07 5.83
CA MET A 134 5.76 0.27 5.49
C MET A 134 4.26 0.17 5.19
N THR A 135 3.43 0.66 6.08
CA THR A 135 1.97 0.71 5.89
C THR A 135 1.63 1.96 5.08
N ILE A 136 0.75 1.79 4.09
CA ILE A 136 0.16 2.89 3.33
C ILE A 136 -1.17 3.22 4.01
N HIS A 137 -1.23 4.38 4.66
CA HIS A 137 -2.49 4.90 5.24
C HIS A 137 -3.28 5.66 4.20
N TRP A 138 -2.59 6.29 3.24
CA TRP A 138 -3.22 7.03 2.16
C TRP A 138 -2.27 7.14 0.96
N LEU A 139 -2.79 6.92 -0.25
CA LEU A 139 -2.07 7.22 -1.48
C LEU A 139 -3.05 7.76 -2.53
N SER A 140 -3.01 9.07 -2.76
CA SER A 140 -3.82 9.75 -3.76
C SER A 140 -2.94 10.30 -4.87
N LEU A 141 -3.40 10.15 -6.12
CA LEU A 141 -2.80 10.75 -7.30
C LEU A 141 -3.89 11.38 -8.15
N SER A 142 -4.00 12.70 -8.09
CA SER A 142 -5.11 13.47 -8.65
C SER A 142 -4.62 14.50 -9.65
N ASP A 143 -5.32 14.61 -10.78
CA ASP A 143 -5.08 15.62 -11.81
C ASP A 143 -6.00 16.83 -11.51
N PRO A 144 -5.45 17.96 -11.01
CA PRO A 144 -6.27 19.07 -10.55
C PRO A 144 -6.94 19.85 -11.67
N ASP A 145 -6.37 19.84 -12.89
CA ASP A 145 -6.81 20.67 -14.00
C ASP A 145 -7.71 19.93 -14.99
N ARG A 146 -7.83 18.60 -14.84
CA ARG A 146 -8.60 17.78 -15.77
C ARG A 146 -10.00 17.44 -15.23
N PRO A 147 -11.05 17.56 -16.06
CA PRO A 147 -12.36 17.04 -15.70
C PRO A 147 -12.45 15.53 -15.90
N PHE A 148 -13.42 14.89 -15.24
CA PHE A 148 -13.81 13.52 -15.58
C PHE A 148 -14.30 13.44 -17.03
N SER A 149 -14.18 12.26 -17.63
CA SER A 149 -14.62 12.02 -19.01
C SER A 149 -15.29 10.65 -19.12
N PRO A 150 -16.07 10.37 -20.17
CA PRO A 150 -16.66 9.04 -20.36
C PRO A 150 -15.62 7.90 -20.42
N ASN A 151 -14.41 8.19 -20.90
CA ASN A 151 -13.30 7.22 -20.96
C ASN A 151 -12.54 7.08 -19.63
N ARG A 152 -12.73 8.03 -18.71
CA ARG A 152 -12.16 8.03 -17.35
C ARG A 152 -13.24 8.52 -16.38
N PRO A 153 -14.30 7.72 -16.19
CA PRO A 153 -15.37 8.07 -15.28
C PRO A 153 -14.84 8.09 -13.84
N ARG A 154 -15.59 8.76 -12.98
CA ARG A 154 -15.31 8.83 -11.55
C ARG A 154 -15.41 7.44 -10.92
N LEU A 155 -14.42 7.06 -10.12
CA LEU A 155 -14.46 5.88 -9.26
C LEU A 155 -15.06 6.23 -7.88
N PRO A 156 -15.62 5.26 -7.15
CA PRO A 156 -15.94 5.41 -5.72
C PRO A 156 -14.84 6.13 -4.93
N GLY A 157 -15.23 7.07 -4.06
CA GLY A 157 -14.31 7.88 -3.25
C GLY A 157 -13.45 8.91 -4.01
N GLN A 158 -13.35 8.82 -5.34
CA GLN A 158 -12.48 9.68 -6.14
C GLN A 158 -13.07 11.08 -6.29
N GLN A 159 -12.29 12.14 -6.02
CA GLN A 159 -12.75 13.53 -6.16
C GLN A 159 -12.31 14.17 -7.48
N ARG A 160 -11.17 13.76 -8.04
CA ARG A 160 -10.62 14.24 -9.31
C ARG A 160 -10.06 13.09 -10.16
N PRO A 161 -9.96 13.24 -11.49
CA PRO A 161 -9.37 12.21 -12.34
C PRO A 161 -7.97 11.81 -11.87
N GLY A 162 -7.64 10.53 -12.00
CA GLY A 162 -6.32 10.05 -11.61
C GLY A 162 -5.22 10.48 -12.60
N LEU A 163 -4.04 10.79 -12.08
CA LEU A 163 -2.85 11.09 -12.91
C LEU A 163 -2.40 9.89 -13.75
N GLY A 164 -2.76 8.66 -13.35
CA GLY A 164 -2.31 7.45 -14.03
C GLY A 164 -0.81 7.19 -13.86
N LEU A 165 -0.25 7.62 -12.72
CA LEU A 165 1.16 7.41 -12.35
C LEU A 165 1.36 6.26 -11.34
N MET A 166 0.33 5.41 -11.19
CA MET A 166 0.39 4.26 -10.27
C MET A 166 1.59 3.33 -10.54
N PRO A 167 1.96 2.98 -11.80
CA PRO A 167 3.15 2.17 -12.05
C PRO A 167 4.45 2.78 -11.49
N GLN A 168 4.60 4.10 -11.60
CA GLN A 168 5.74 4.87 -11.09
C GLN A 168 5.71 4.93 -9.56
N SER A 169 4.54 5.12 -8.95
CA SER A 169 4.36 5.05 -7.50
C SER A 169 4.74 3.67 -6.94
N LEU A 170 4.30 2.58 -7.58
CA LEU A 170 4.70 1.23 -7.20
C LEU A 170 6.21 1.01 -7.35
N ALA A 171 6.85 1.65 -8.33
CA ALA A 171 8.31 1.61 -8.48
C ALA A 171 9.02 2.34 -7.33
N LEU A 172 8.52 3.52 -6.93
CA LEU A 172 9.02 4.27 -5.79
C LEU A 172 8.90 3.48 -4.49
N LEU A 173 7.72 2.89 -4.21
CA LEU A 173 7.51 2.06 -3.02
C LEU A 173 8.48 0.87 -2.96
N LYS A 174 8.81 0.25 -4.11
CA LYS A 174 9.83 -0.81 -4.18
C LYS A 174 11.23 -0.31 -3.87
N VAL A 175 11.56 0.93 -4.23
CA VAL A 175 12.84 1.55 -3.89
C VAL A 175 12.91 1.75 -2.38
N PHE A 176 11.93 2.43 -1.78
CA PHE A 176 11.88 2.62 -0.33
C PHE A 176 11.95 1.31 0.43
N ALA A 177 11.16 0.31 0.02
CA ALA A 177 11.13 -0.96 0.73
C ALA A 177 12.47 -1.72 0.70
N ARG A 178 13.24 -1.59 -0.39
CA ARG A 178 14.59 -2.17 -0.47
C ARG A 178 15.59 -1.40 0.38
N GLU A 179 15.58 -0.07 0.28
CA GLU A 179 16.54 0.79 0.98
C GLU A 179 16.33 0.77 2.49
N LEU A 180 15.08 0.80 2.94
CA LEU A 180 14.71 0.68 4.35
C LEU A 180 14.88 -0.74 4.87
N SER A 181 15.14 -1.74 4.02
CA SER A 181 15.29 -3.12 4.46
C SER A 181 14.07 -3.60 5.27
N ILE A 182 12.87 -3.50 4.70
CA ILE A 182 11.61 -3.95 5.32
C ILE A 182 11.15 -5.27 4.73
N ASP A 183 10.25 -5.98 5.41
CA ASP A 183 9.70 -7.27 4.97
C ASP A 183 8.68 -7.12 3.84
N GLY A 184 7.91 -6.02 3.87
CA GLY A 184 6.93 -5.69 2.84
C GLY A 184 6.36 -4.28 2.97
N VAL A 185 5.56 -3.91 1.97
CA VAL A 185 4.68 -2.73 2.01
C VAL A 185 3.26 -3.23 2.18
N LEU A 186 2.51 -2.68 3.10
CA LEU A 186 1.16 -3.12 3.45
C LEU A 186 0.13 -2.05 3.09
N ASP A 187 -0.99 -2.47 2.50
CA ASP A 187 -2.15 -1.64 2.19
C ASP A 187 -3.40 -2.43 2.57
N VAL A 188 -4.47 -1.73 2.95
CA VAL A 188 -5.80 -2.35 3.19
C VAL A 188 -6.80 -1.61 2.30
N PRO A 189 -7.02 -2.07 1.05
CA PRO A 189 -7.82 -1.34 0.09
C PRO A 189 -9.32 -1.39 0.44
N ASP A 190 -9.89 -0.22 0.75
CA ASP A 190 -11.33 -0.08 1.06
C ASP A 190 -12.26 -0.32 -0.13
N HIS A 191 -11.73 -0.22 -1.35
CA HIS A 191 -12.50 -0.39 -2.58
C HIS A 191 -11.89 -1.44 -3.51
N PHE A 192 -12.76 -2.13 -4.26
CA PHE A 192 -12.37 -3.14 -5.26
C PHE A 192 -11.37 -2.60 -6.30
N HIS A 193 -11.60 -1.41 -6.86
CA HIS A 193 -10.69 -0.84 -7.87
C HIS A 193 -9.30 -0.55 -7.29
N THR A 194 -9.20 -0.14 -6.03
CA THR A 194 -7.94 0.11 -5.35
C THR A 194 -7.17 -1.20 -5.16
N ALA A 195 -7.86 -2.25 -4.69
CA ALA A 195 -7.27 -3.60 -4.61
C ALA A 195 -6.79 -4.10 -5.97
N LEU A 196 -7.53 -3.81 -7.04
CA LEU A 196 -7.15 -4.14 -8.41
C LEU A 196 -5.89 -3.38 -8.87
N PHE A 197 -5.77 -2.09 -8.56
CA PHE A 197 -4.57 -1.31 -8.89
C PHE A 197 -3.32 -1.87 -8.21
N TYR A 198 -3.42 -2.22 -6.93
CA TYR A 198 -2.30 -2.77 -6.15
C TYR A 198 -1.97 -4.22 -6.50
N SER A 199 -2.94 -5.03 -6.92
CA SER A 199 -2.76 -6.47 -7.26
C SER A 199 -1.64 -6.77 -8.27
N ARG A 200 -1.18 -5.77 -9.02
CA ARG A 200 -0.02 -5.89 -9.94
C ARG A 200 1.31 -6.16 -9.22
N ALA A 201 1.43 -5.72 -7.97
CA ALA A 201 2.65 -5.85 -7.17
C ALA A 201 2.39 -6.41 -5.77
N PHE A 202 1.14 -6.35 -5.31
CA PHE A 202 0.70 -6.80 -4.01
C PHE A 202 -0.03 -8.14 -4.13
N ARG A 203 -0.06 -8.88 -3.03
CA ARG A 203 -0.77 -10.15 -2.83
C ARG A 203 -1.55 -10.01 -1.54
N PHE A 204 -2.76 -10.58 -1.43
CA PHE A 204 -3.40 -10.59 -0.12
C PHE A 204 -2.59 -11.45 0.85
N LEU A 205 -2.56 -11.04 2.12
CA LEU A 205 -1.87 -11.80 3.15
C LEU A 205 -2.49 -13.19 3.32
N GLU A 206 -3.82 -13.27 3.27
CA GLU A 206 -4.59 -14.52 3.27
C GLU A 206 -4.88 -14.99 1.83
N PRO A 207 -4.54 -16.24 1.47
CA PRO A 207 -4.72 -16.74 0.11
C PRO A 207 -6.21 -16.83 -0.30
N GLU A 208 -7.11 -17.13 0.63
CA GLU A 208 -8.55 -17.20 0.36
C GLU A 208 -9.13 -15.84 -0.01
N ARG A 209 -8.64 -14.76 0.63
CA ARG A 209 -8.97 -13.37 0.28
C ARG A 209 -8.54 -13.06 -1.16
N GLU A 210 -7.32 -13.45 -1.54
CA GLU A 210 -6.86 -13.27 -2.92
C GLU A 210 -7.67 -14.10 -3.91
N GLY A 211 -7.99 -15.36 -3.58
CA GLY A 211 -8.80 -16.23 -4.44
C GLY A 211 -10.17 -15.64 -4.74
N ARG A 212 -10.88 -15.16 -3.71
CA ARG A 212 -12.17 -14.46 -3.87
C ARG A 212 -12.04 -13.19 -4.69
N PHE A 213 -11.04 -12.35 -4.40
CA PHE A 213 -10.76 -11.15 -5.20
C PHE A 213 -10.54 -11.47 -6.69
N LEU A 214 -9.77 -12.52 -6.99
CA LEU A 214 -9.53 -12.96 -8.36
C LEU A 214 -10.81 -13.50 -9.01
N ALA A 215 -11.71 -14.15 -8.25
CA ALA A 215 -12.99 -14.61 -8.76
C ALA A 215 -13.90 -13.44 -9.12
N ILE A 216 -13.97 -12.39 -8.28
CA ILE A 216 -14.66 -11.13 -8.60
C ILE A 216 -14.10 -10.55 -9.91
N ALA A 217 -12.77 -10.42 -10.03
CA ALA A 217 -12.15 -9.87 -11.23
C ALA A 217 -12.40 -10.72 -12.50
N ARG A 218 -12.47 -12.04 -12.36
CA ARG A 218 -12.83 -12.97 -13.45
C ARG A 218 -14.28 -12.78 -13.88
N ASP A 219 -15.21 -12.79 -12.94
CA ASP A 219 -16.64 -12.81 -13.24
C ASP A 219 -17.17 -11.45 -13.70
N LEU A 220 -16.53 -10.36 -13.24
CA LEU A 220 -16.83 -9.00 -13.71
C LEU A 220 -16.00 -8.58 -14.94
N LYS A 221 -15.27 -9.52 -15.56
CA LYS A 221 -14.52 -9.24 -16.78
C LYS A 221 -15.46 -8.78 -17.89
N GLY A 222 -15.22 -7.59 -18.42
CA GLY A 222 -16.04 -6.96 -19.46
C GLY A 222 -16.99 -5.90 -18.92
N VAL A 223 -17.23 -5.85 -17.61
CA VAL A 223 -17.91 -4.72 -16.95
C VAL A 223 -16.92 -3.56 -16.81
N PRO A 224 -17.28 -2.32 -17.19
CA PRO A 224 -16.44 -1.15 -16.94
C PRO A 224 -16.06 -1.03 -15.46
N LEU A 225 -14.78 -0.79 -15.16
CA LEU A 225 -14.26 -0.81 -13.79
C LEU A 225 -15.02 0.13 -12.83
N ALA A 226 -15.41 1.32 -13.30
CA ALA A 226 -16.17 2.26 -12.49
C ALA A 226 -17.57 1.73 -12.16
N LEU A 227 -18.27 1.15 -13.14
CA LEU A 227 -19.56 0.52 -12.94
C LEU A 227 -19.46 -0.66 -11.97
N ALA A 228 -18.48 -1.55 -12.18
CA ALA A 228 -18.25 -2.69 -11.28
C ALA A 228 -17.97 -2.22 -9.84
N SER A 229 -17.13 -1.19 -9.67
CA SER A 229 -16.78 -0.68 -8.35
C SER A 229 -17.94 0.00 -7.65
N GLU A 230 -18.75 0.77 -8.37
CA GLU A 230 -19.96 1.40 -7.84
C GLU A 230 -21.01 0.35 -7.48
N ALA A 231 -21.23 -0.67 -8.32
CA ALA A 231 -22.13 -1.77 -8.01
C ALA A 231 -21.71 -2.55 -6.75
N ILE A 232 -20.40 -2.76 -6.56
CA ILE A 232 -19.86 -3.38 -5.34
C ILE A 232 -20.06 -2.46 -4.12
N GLU A 233 -19.72 -1.17 -4.23
CA GLU A 233 -19.87 -0.20 -3.13
C GLU A 233 -21.34 0.00 -2.72
N THR A 234 -22.24 -0.03 -3.70
CA THR A 234 -23.68 0.04 -3.46
C THR A 234 -24.27 -1.25 -2.91
N GLY A 235 -23.47 -2.32 -2.73
CA GLY A 235 -23.88 -3.58 -2.10
C GLY A 235 -24.70 -4.49 -3.02
N CYS A 236 -24.47 -4.44 -4.33
CA CYS A 236 -25.21 -5.22 -5.33
C CYS A 236 -24.47 -6.50 -5.76
N MET A 237 -23.33 -6.81 -5.15
CA MET A 237 -22.59 -8.03 -5.42
C MET A 237 -23.23 -9.21 -4.66
N ILE A 238 -23.38 -10.35 -5.35
CA ILE A 238 -24.00 -11.57 -4.80
C ILE A 238 -23.12 -12.79 -5.07
N ASP A 239 -23.23 -13.80 -4.21
CA ASP A 239 -22.73 -15.15 -4.49
C ASP A 239 -23.75 -15.89 -5.36
N VAL A 240 -23.31 -16.41 -6.51
CA VAL A 240 -24.20 -17.06 -7.50
C VAL A 240 -24.77 -18.38 -6.99
N HIS A 241 -24.07 -19.07 -6.09
CA HIS A 241 -24.51 -20.36 -5.58
C HIS A 241 -25.61 -20.24 -4.53
N THR A 242 -25.54 -19.20 -3.69
CA THR A 242 -26.52 -18.97 -2.61
C THR A 242 -27.58 -17.94 -2.98
N GLY A 243 -27.28 -17.03 -3.90
CA GLY A 243 -28.10 -15.85 -4.19
C GLY A 243 -27.99 -14.76 -3.12
N GLU A 244 -27.16 -14.96 -2.09
CA GLU A 244 -27.05 -14.04 -0.96
C GLU A 244 -26.10 -12.86 -1.27
N PRO A 245 -26.31 -11.69 -0.64
CA PRO A 245 -25.39 -10.56 -0.74
C PRO A 245 -23.97 -10.94 -0.31
N LEU A 246 -23.01 -10.57 -1.14
CA LEU A 246 -21.59 -10.73 -0.87
C LEU A 246 -20.93 -9.35 -0.73
N PRO A 247 -20.67 -8.88 0.50
CA PRO A 247 -20.04 -7.58 0.70
C PRO A 247 -18.57 -7.59 0.26
N TRP A 248 -18.07 -6.43 -0.17
CA TRP A 248 -16.63 -6.21 -0.25
C TRP A 248 -16.06 -6.09 1.17
N GLU A 249 -15.13 -6.98 1.51
CA GLU A 249 -14.43 -6.97 2.78
C GLU A 249 -12.97 -6.54 2.56
N PRO A 250 -12.57 -5.35 3.02
CA PRO A 250 -11.17 -4.93 2.99
C PRO A 250 -10.28 -5.94 3.72
N ALA A 251 -9.12 -6.24 3.14
CA ALA A 251 -8.16 -7.17 3.71
C ALA A 251 -6.73 -6.79 3.32
N GLU A 252 -5.77 -7.18 4.14
CA GLU A 252 -4.37 -6.80 3.99
C GLU A 252 -3.80 -7.30 2.65
N GLN A 253 -3.37 -6.36 1.83
CA GLN A 253 -2.54 -6.58 0.67
C GLN A 253 -1.09 -6.23 0.99
N VAL A 254 -0.16 -7.10 0.63
CA VAL A 254 1.26 -6.93 0.88
C VAL A 254 2.04 -7.00 -0.42
N MET A 255 2.94 -6.05 -0.65
CA MET A 255 4.04 -6.18 -1.59
C MET A 255 5.24 -6.81 -0.87
N PRO A 256 5.48 -8.12 -1.00
CA PRO A 256 6.57 -8.77 -0.28
C PRO A 256 7.93 -8.41 -0.86
N VAL A 257 8.87 -8.06 0.03
CA VAL A 257 10.21 -7.60 -0.35
C VAL A 257 11.25 -8.67 -0.03
N ARG A 258 11.21 -9.24 1.18
CA ARG A 258 12.22 -10.20 1.65
C ARG A 258 11.68 -11.16 2.71
N GLY A 259 12.57 -12.00 3.24
CA GLY A 259 12.30 -12.85 4.40
C GLY A 259 11.30 -13.99 4.16
N GLY A 260 10.79 -14.52 5.26
CA GLY A 260 9.80 -15.61 5.27
C GLY A 260 8.51 -15.21 4.58
N LEU A 261 8.05 -13.97 4.77
CA LEU A 261 6.80 -13.48 4.17
C LEU A 261 6.81 -13.55 2.64
N ARG A 262 7.91 -13.11 2.01
CA ARG A 262 8.06 -13.23 0.55
C ARG A 262 8.09 -14.67 0.07
N ARG A 263 8.67 -15.59 0.86
CA ARG A 263 8.70 -17.01 0.51
C ARG A 263 7.30 -17.61 0.60
N TYR A 264 6.57 -17.31 1.66
CA TYR A 264 5.20 -17.76 1.87
C TYR A 264 4.25 -17.29 0.76
N LEU A 265 4.21 -15.99 0.44
CA LEU A 265 3.33 -15.45 -0.62
C LEU A 265 3.68 -15.96 -2.04
N ARG A 266 4.77 -16.74 -2.17
CA ARG A 266 5.23 -17.38 -3.40
C ARG A 266 5.28 -18.91 -3.28
N SER A 267 4.82 -19.50 -2.18
CA SER A 267 4.83 -20.95 -2.01
C SER A 267 3.74 -21.61 -2.84
N ASP A 268 3.86 -22.91 -3.06
CA ASP A 268 2.82 -23.71 -3.68
C ASP A 268 1.59 -23.80 -2.77
N ASP A 269 1.76 -24.00 -1.46
CA ASP A 269 0.66 -24.04 -0.50
C ASP A 269 -0.23 -22.79 -0.57
N TYR A 270 0.38 -21.61 -0.63
CA TYR A 270 -0.35 -20.35 -0.78
C TYR A 270 -1.13 -20.32 -2.11
N ARG A 271 -0.50 -20.75 -3.21
CA ARG A 271 -1.16 -20.80 -4.53
C ARG A 271 -2.33 -21.77 -4.52
N SER A 272 -2.16 -22.96 -3.94
CA SER A 272 -3.20 -23.98 -3.88
C SER A 272 -4.44 -23.49 -3.15
N LEU A 273 -4.29 -22.91 -1.95
CA LEU A 273 -5.41 -22.35 -1.18
C LEU A 273 -6.10 -21.19 -1.90
N ARG A 274 -5.31 -20.32 -2.54
CA ARG A 274 -5.84 -19.23 -3.38
C ARG A 274 -6.66 -19.78 -4.54
N ASP A 275 -6.15 -20.79 -5.22
CA ASP A 275 -6.77 -21.37 -6.43
C ASP A 275 -8.03 -22.18 -6.09
N GLU A 276 -8.05 -22.83 -4.93
CA GLU A 276 -9.24 -23.46 -4.36
C GLU A 276 -10.34 -22.41 -4.12
N ALA A 277 -10.04 -21.33 -3.37
CA ALA A 277 -10.99 -20.26 -3.11
C ALA A 277 -11.47 -19.58 -4.41
N PHE A 278 -10.56 -19.32 -5.36
CA PHE A 278 -10.90 -18.80 -6.68
C PHE A 278 -11.86 -19.69 -7.45
N SER A 279 -11.66 -21.01 -7.39
CA SER A 279 -12.47 -21.97 -8.11
C SER A 279 -13.85 -22.15 -7.48
N ALA A 280 -13.91 -22.13 -6.15
CA ALA A 280 -15.13 -22.28 -5.35
C ALA A 280 -16.06 -21.06 -5.40
N SER A 281 -15.53 -19.86 -5.68
CA SER A 281 -16.34 -18.64 -5.75
C SER A 281 -16.93 -18.40 -7.15
N ARG A 282 -18.21 -18.00 -7.19
CA ARG A 282 -18.90 -17.48 -8.38
C ARG A 282 -19.68 -16.23 -8.01
N ILE A 283 -19.38 -15.12 -8.69
CA ILE A 283 -19.85 -13.79 -8.34
C ILE A 283 -20.72 -13.24 -9.46
N ALA A 284 -21.79 -12.53 -9.09
CA ALA A 284 -22.56 -11.72 -10.02
C ALA A 284 -22.90 -10.35 -9.40
N ILE A 285 -23.32 -9.42 -10.24
CA ILE A 285 -23.99 -8.19 -9.81
C ILE A 285 -25.48 -8.36 -10.05
N ASP A 286 -26.28 -8.07 -9.02
CA ASP A 286 -27.72 -7.86 -9.18
C ASP A 286 -27.95 -6.48 -9.82
N TRP A 287 -28.13 -6.48 -11.14
CA TRP A 287 -28.33 -5.26 -11.92
C TRP A 287 -29.69 -4.62 -11.71
N ASP A 288 -30.72 -5.38 -11.33
CA ASP A 288 -32.02 -4.84 -11.00
C ASP A 288 -31.96 -4.07 -9.67
N LEU A 289 -31.33 -4.67 -8.67
CA LEU A 289 -31.06 -4.01 -7.39
C LEU A 289 -30.19 -2.76 -7.58
N TYR A 290 -29.14 -2.84 -8.40
CA TYR A 290 -28.30 -1.69 -8.72
C TYR A 290 -29.10 -0.55 -9.34
N ARG A 291 -29.93 -0.82 -10.36
CA ARG A 291 -30.80 0.19 -10.98
C ARG A 291 -31.75 0.84 -9.96
N SER A 292 -32.36 0.05 -9.08
CA SER A 292 -33.23 0.57 -8.01
C SER A 292 -32.48 1.54 -7.08
N ARG A 293 -31.30 1.12 -6.59
CA ARG A 293 -30.49 1.93 -5.66
C ARG A 293 -29.96 3.22 -6.27
N ILE A 294 -29.60 3.20 -7.55
CA ILE A 294 -29.12 4.40 -8.25
C ILE A 294 -30.28 5.39 -8.49
N ALA A 295 -31.46 4.89 -8.86
CA ALA A 295 -32.66 5.73 -9.01
C ALA A 295 -33.04 6.43 -7.70
N GLU A 296 -33.00 5.72 -6.57
CA GLU A 296 -33.26 6.28 -5.23
C GLU A 296 -32.28 7.39 -4.84
N ARG A 297 -31.02 7.29 -5.29
CA ARG A 297 -29.97 8.30 -5.03
C ARG A 297 -30.09 9.55 -5.92
N GLY A 298 -31.06 9.58 -6.85
CA GLY A 298 -31.23 10.71 -7.78
C GLY A 298 -30.10 10.84 -8.80
N ALA A 299 -29.29 9.80 -8.99
CA ALA A 299 -28.27 9.75 -10.03
C ALA A 299 -28.91 9.22 -11.31
N SER A 300 -28.68 9.90 -12.44
CA SER A 300 -28.94 9.28 -13.75
C SER A 300 -28.03 8.06 -13.85
N GLY A 301 -28.59 6.86 -14.03
CA GLY A 301 -27.80 5.66 -14.25
C GLY A 301 -26.78 5.93 -15.35
N ASN A 302 -25.50 6.03 -14.98
CA ASN A 302 -24.45 6.39 -15.93
C ASN A 302 -24.15 5.25 -16.92
N TYR A 303 -24.88 4.14 -16.84
CA TYR A 303 -24.80 2.99 -17.72
C TYR A 303 -26.20 2.41 -17.98
N PRO A 304 -26.49 1.99 -19.23
CA PRO A 304 -27.76 1.38 -19.62
C PRO A 304 -28.05 0.07 -18.89
#